data_AF-X1LL60-F1
#
_entry.id   AF-X1LL60-F1
#
_cell.length_a   1.000
_cell.length_b   1.000
_cell.length_c   1.000
_cell.angle_alpha   90.00
_cell.angle_beta   90.00
_cell.angle_gamma   90.00
#
_symmetry.space_group_name_H-M   'P 1'
#
loop_
_entity.id
_entity.type
_entity.pdbx_description
1 polymer ?
#
loop_
_entity_poly.entity_id
_entity_poly.type
_entity_poly.pdbx_seq_one_letter_code
_entity_poly.pdbx_strand_id
1 'polypeptide(L)' 'MRSLLNCEGRKVVEEFLDGEFEEGDWEIPEDISKDDLVEAFCQYTEDDYYEWLKDNFKSFFDGGPDWDWIREKIKANEKH' A
#
# COMPACT_ATOMS: atom_id res chain seq x y z
N MET A 1 11.94 -12.94 -1.63
CA MET A 1 11.79 -11.63 -0.97
C MET A 1 10.79 -11.84 0.15
N ARG A 2 11.09 -11.37 1.37
CA ARG A 2 10.17 -11.52 2.51
C ARG A 2 9.20 -10.33 2.39
N SER A 3 7.95 -10.60 2.04
CA SER A 3 6.91 -9.56 1.93
C SER A 3 6.86 -8.75 3.22
N LEU A 4 6.70 -7.43 3.09
CA LEU A 4 6.64 -6.52 4.23
C LEU A 4 5.28 -6.54 4.94
N LEU A 5 4.33 -7.33 4.42
CA LEU A 5 3.16 -7.78 5.16
C LEU A 5 3.56 -8.97 6.06
N ASN A 6 4.11 -8.64 7.23
CA ASN A 6 4.09 -9.55 8.39
C ASN A 6 2.64 -10.09 8.56
N CYS A 7 2.45 -11.27 9.14
CA CYS A 7 1.15 -11.97 9.24
C CYS A 7 -0.06 -11.11 9.69
N GLU A 8 0.17 -10.01 10.39
CA GLU A 8 -0.87 -9.02 10.76
C GLU A 8 -1.47 -8.29 9.55
N GLY A 9 -0.66 -7.91 8.56
CA GLY A 9 -1.14 -7.23 7.35
C GLY A 9 -1.98 -8.14 6.45
N ARG A 10 -1.62 -9.42 6.36
CA ARG A 10 -2.41 -10.43 5.63
C ARG A 10 -3.82 -10.58 6.22
N LYS A 11 -3.94 -10.61 7.55
CA LYS A 11 -5.25 -10.69 8.22
C LYS A 11 -6.11 -9.47 7.94
N VAL A 12 -5.53 -8.28 7.99
CA VAL A 12 -6.26 -7.05 7.66
C VAL A 12 -6.77 -7.06 6.22
N VAL A 13 -5.95 -7.55 5.28
CA VAL A 13 -6.37 -7.73 3.87
C VAL A 13 -7.48 -8.77 3.75
N GLU A 14 -7.36 -9.89 4.45
CA GLU A 14 -8.39 -10.93 4.45
C GLU A 14 -9.74 -10.42 4.98
N GLU A 15 -9.73 -9.74 6.13
CA GLU A 15 -10.93 -9.14 6.74
C GLU A 15 -11.53 -8.04 5.82
N PHE A 16 -10.69 -7.25 5.18
CA PHE A 16 -11.13 -6.25 4.20
C PHE A 16 -11.82 -6.91 3.00
N LEU A 17 -11.19 -7.92 2.40
CA LEU A 17 -11.78 -8.65 1.28
C LEU A 17 -13.08 -9.34 1.68
N ASP A 18 -13.15 -9.96 2.85
CA ASP A 18 -14.39 -10.55 3.35
C ASP A 18 -15.53 -9.53 3.40
N GLY A 19 -15.29 -8.32 3.92
CA GLY A 19 -16.28 -7.25 3.91
C GLY A 19 -16.72 -6.83 2.50
N GLU A 20 -15.77 -6.66 1.58
CA GLU A 20 -16.08 -6.28 0.20
C GLU A 20 -16.84 -7.37 -0.58
N PHE A 21 -16.55 -8.65 -0.32
CA PHE A 21 -17.27 -9.78 -0.92
C PHE A 21 -18.64 -10.01 -0.27
N GLU A 22 -18.81 -9.74 1.02
CA GLU A 22 -20.10 -9.81 1.72
C GLU A 22 -21.05 -8.67 1.33
N GLU A 23 -20.53 -7.46 1.13
CA GLU A 23 -21.32 -6.29 0.69
C GLU A 23 -21.53 -6.24 -0.83
N GLY A 24 -20.62 -6.86 -1.58
CA GLY A 24 -20.65 -6.92 -3.04
C GLY A 24 -21.48 -8.08 -3.60
N ASP A 25 -21.67 -8.07 -4.92
CA ASP A 25 -22.34 -9.14 -5.68
C ASP A 25 -21.29 -10.01 -6.40
N TRP A 26 -20.17 -10.26 -5.73
CA TRP A 26 -19.00 -10.94 -6.29
C TRP A 26 -18.83 -12.31 -5.62
N GLU A 27 -18.59 -13.35 -6.41
CA GLU A 27 -18.22 -14.68 -5.93
C GLU A 27 -16.78 -15.00 -6.34
N ILE A 28 -16.01 -15.63 -5.45
CA ILE A 28 -14.67 -16.13 -5.77
C ILE A 28 -14.83 -17.37 -6.67
N PRO A 29 -14.20 -17.42 -7.86
CA PRO A 29 -14.23 -18.59 -8.73
C PRO A 29 -13.76 -19.86 -8.01
N GLU A 30 -14.38 -21.02 -8.29
CA GLU A 30 -14.10 -22.29 -7.61
C GLU A 30 -12.64 -22.77 -7.76
N ASP A 31 -11.94 -22.35 -8.81
CA ASP A 31 -10.54 -22.69 -9.09
C ASP A 31 -9.54 -21.79 -8.35
N ILE A 32 -10.01 -20.76 -7.64
CA ILE A 32 -9.19 -19.81 -6.88
C ILE A 32 -9.44 -20.01 -5.39
N SER A 33 -8.39 -20.33 -4.63
CA SER A 33 -8.51 -20.35 -3.18
C SER A 33 -8.52 -18.92 -2.62
N LYS A 34 -9.29 -18.69 -1.55
CA LYS A 34 -9.30 -17.41 -0.83
C LYS A 34 -7.89 -17.00 -0.39
N ASP A 35 -7.08 -17.95 0.05
CA ASP A 35 -5.69 -17.72 0.45
C ASP A 35 -4.81 -17.22 -0.70
N ASP A 36 -4.98 -17.77 -1.91
CA ASP A 36 -4.23 -17.34 -3.09
C ASP A 36 -4.69 -15.95 -3.54
N LEU A 37 -5.99 -15.65 -3.45
CA LEU A 37 -6.53 -14.33 -3.73
C LEU A 37 -5.98 -13.27 -2.76
N VAL A 38 -6.00 -13.57 -1.46
CA VAL A 38 -5.43 -12.69 -0.42
C VAL A 38 -3.95 -12.43 -0.70
N GLU A 39 -3.17 -13.47 -1.02
CA GLU A 39 -1.75 -13.33 -1.33
C GLU A 39 -1.52 -12.49 -2.59
N ALA A 40 -2.28 -12.72 -3.65
CA ALA A 40 -2.19 -11.95 -4.89
C ALA A 40 -2.53 -10.46 -4.66
N PHE A 41 -3.57 -10.17 -3.87
CA PHE A 41 -3.96 -8.80 -3.55
C PHE A 41 -2.95 -8.11 -2.63
N CYS A 42 -2.36 -8.84 -1.67
CA CYS A 42 -1.26 -8.35 -0.86
C CYS A 42 -0.07 -7.90 -1.73
N GLN A 43 0.34 -8.76 -2.68
CA GLN A 43 1.44 -8.46 -3.60
C GLN A 43 1.11 -7.27 -4.51
N TYR A 44 -0.11 -7.23 -5.08
CA TYR A 44 -0.56 -6.12 -5.90
C TYR A 44 -0.49 -4.78 -5.16
N THR A 45 -0.99 -4.75 -3.92
CA THR A 45 -1.01 -3.54 -3.10
C THR A 45 0.40 -3.12 -2.68
N GLU A 46 1.26 -4.09 -2.34
CA GLU A 46 2.66 -3.84 -1.99
C GLU A 46 3.45 -3.27 -3.18
N ASP A 47 3.28 -3.85 -4.36
CA ASP A 47 3.94 -3.39 -5.59
C ASP A 47 3.46 -1.98 -6.00
N ASP A 48 2.15 -1.73 -5.99
CA ASP A 48 1.59 -0.40 -6.31
C ASP A 48 2.08 0.67 -5.33
N TYR A 49 2.12 0.35 -4.04
CA TYR A 49 2.65 1.25 -3.00
C TYR A 49 4.13 1.58 -3.25
N TYR A 50 4.96 0.59 -3.60
CA TYR A 50 6.37 0.84 -3.90
C TYR A 50 6.60 1.65 -5.16
N GLU A 51 5.86 1.39 -6.23
CA GLU A 51 5.95 2.18 -7.45
C GLU A 51 5.49 3.63 -7.19
N TRP A 52 4.41 3.83 -6.46
CA TRP A 52 3.95 5.16 -6.04
C TRP A 52 5.02 5.89 -5.21
N LEU A 53 5.67 5.22 -4.26
CA LEU A 53 6.76 5.81 -3.48
C LEU A 53 7.97 6.18 -4.36
N LYS A 54 8.35 5.30 -5.30
CA LYS A 54 9.46 5.57 -6.22
C LYS A 54 9.20 6.80 -7.08
N ASP A 55 7.98 6.92 -7.60
CA ASP A 55 7.62 8.05 -8.46
C ASP A 55 7.53 9.36 -7.67
N ASN A 56 6.99 9.34 -6.45
CA ASN A 56 7.02 10.51 -5.59
C ASN A 56 8.45 10.89 -5.17
N PHE A 57 9.30 9.91 -4.86
CA PHE A 57 10.70 10.18 -4.56
C PHE A 57 11.38 10.88 -5.74
N LYS A 58 11.19 10.38 -6.97
CA LYS A 58 11.70 11.07 -8.17
C LYS A 58 11.13 12.48 -8.22
N SER A 59 9.81 12.67 -8.14
CA SER A 59 9.21 14.01 -8.21
C SER A 59 9.71 14.96 -7.12
N PHE A 60 10.03 14.45 -5.94
CA PHE A 60 10.46 15.25 -4.80
C PHE A 60 11.94 15.66 -4.87
N PHE A 61 12.78 14.82 -5.49
CA PHE A 61 14.23 15.00 -5.51
C PHE A 61 14.82 15.28 -6.91
N ASP A 62 14.05 15.12 -7.98
CA ASP A 62 14.52 15.33 -9.35
C ASP A 62 14.78 16.83 -9.63
N GLY A 63 15.87 17.12 -10.35
CA GLY A 63 16.41 18.49 -10.50
C GLY A 63 17.20 19.02 -9.30
N GLY A 64 17.25 18.26 -8.20
CA GLY A 64 17.97 18.60 -6.96
C GLY A 64 17.00 19.01 -5.83
N PRO A 65 17.13 18.46 -4.62
CA PRO A 65 16.21 18.76 -3.52
C PRO A 65 16.20 20.23 -3.09
N ASP A 66 15.00 20.80 -2.97
CA ASP A 66 14.79 22.09 -2.30
C ASP A 66 14.80 21.91 -0.78
N TRP A 67 16.00 21.95 -0.20
CA TRP A 67 16.20 21.78 1.23
C TRP A 67 15.57 22.90 2.08
N ASP A 68 15.40 24.10 1.52
CA ASP A 68 14.82 25.21 2.26
C ASP A 68 13.30 25.00 2.39
N TRP A 69 12.63 24.62 1.31
CA TRP A 69 11.21 24.22 1.34
C TRP A 69 10.97 23.03 2.29
N ILE A 70 11.86 22.02 2.28
CA ILE A 70 11.76 20.87 3.21
C ILE A 70 11.87 21.34 4.67
N ARG A 71 12.84 22.20 5.00
CA ARG A 71 12.98 22.74 6.37
C ARG A 71 11.76 23.54 6.81
N GLU A 72 11.13 24.29 5.90
CA GLU A 72 9.89 25.02 6.19
C GLU A 72 8.74 24.07 6.53
N LYS A 73 8.57 22.98 5.76
CA LYS A 73 7.56 21.94 6.03
C LYS A 73 7.76 21.28 7.40
N ILE A 74 9.00 20.96 7.77
CA ILE A 74 9.32 20.38 9.09
C ILE A 74 8.91 21.35 10.21
N LYS A 75 9.33 22.62 10.14
CA LYS A 75 9.00 23.64 11.15
C LYS A 75 7.49 23.91 11.28
N ALA A 76 6.74 23.78 10.19
CA ALA A 76 5.29 23.95 10.22
C ALA A 76 4.61 22.81 11.00
N ASN A 77 5.10 21.58 10.88
CA ASN A 77 4.55 20.41 11.57
C ASN A 77 4.89 20.38 13.08
N GLU A 78 6.00 20.98 13.50
CA GLU A 78 6.38 21.07 14.93
C GLU A 78 5.54 22.09 15.74
N LYS A 79 4.75 22.93 15.07
CA LYS A 79 3.90 23.94 15.71
C LYS A 79 2.48 23.44 16.01
N HIS A 80 2.19 22.17 15.76
CA HIS A 80 0.94 21.49 16.08
C HIS A 80 1.15 20.48 17.21
#